data_AF-A0A1H8E4R6-F1
#
_entry.id   AF-A0A1H8E4R6-F1
#
_cell.length_a   1.000
_cell.length_b   1.000
_cell.length_c   1.000
_cell.angle_alpha   90.00
_cell.angle_beta   90.00
_cell.angle_gamma   90.00
#
_symmetry.space_group_name_H-M   'P 1'
#
loop_
_entity.id
_entity.type
_entity.pdbx_description
1 polymer ?
#
loop_
_entity_poly.entity_id
_entity_poly.type
_entity_poly.pdbx_seq_one_letter_code
_entity_poly.pdbx_strand_id
1 'polypeptide(L)'
;MENVQDLKQTLSYIHSELNRIETMAGTLSTIEREHFNKLTNFDHRELVDIAVEEQNAARQLGTIKQMCLAMAQQVESIKNALERGEWGGRSKRDETH
;
A
#
# COMPACT_ATOMS: atom_id res chain seq x y z
N MET A 1 -10.44 18.78 -21.20
CA MET A 1 -10.84 18.56 -19.79
C MET A 1 -11.19 17.09 -19.51
N GLU A 2 -11.58 16.31 -20.53
CA GLU A 2 -11.88 14.86 -20.42
C GLU A 2 -10.70 14.05 -19.82
N ASN A 3 -9.49 14.20 -20.36
CA ASN A 3 -8.29 13.50 -19.84
C ASN A 3 -7.97 13.76 -18.36
N VAL A 4 -8.32 14.94 -17.82
CA VAL A 4 -8.06 15.26 -16.40
C VAL A 4 -9.09 14.56 -15.51
N GLN A 5 -10.33 14.44 -15.98
CA GLN A 5 -11.38 13.74 -15.26
C GLN A 5 -11.13 12.22 -15.26
N ASP A 6 -10.69 11.68 -16.40
CA ASP A 6 -10.29 10.26 -16.49
C ASP A 6 -9.12 9.95 -15.55
N LEU A 7 -8.12 10.83 -15.50
CA LEU A 7 -6.99 10.69 -14.58
C LEU A 7 -7.44 10.73 -13.11
N LYS A 8 -8.36 11.63 -12.73
CA LYS A 8 -8.93 11.66 -11.37
C LYS A 8 -9.66 10.36 -11.03
N GLN A 9 -10.40 9.81 -11.98
CA GLN A 9 -11.10 8.54 -11.80
C GLN A 9 -10.12 7.38 -11.61
N THR A 10 -9.07 7.32 -12.44
CA THR A 10 -7.99 6.31 -12.32
C THR A 10 -7.28 6.41 -10.97
N LEU A 11 -6.92 7.62 -10.53
CA LEU A 11 -6.26 7.81 -9.23
C LEU A 11 -7.18 7.41 -8.06
N SER A 12 -8.47 7.71 -8.15
CA SER A 12 -9.45 7.31 -7.13
C SER A 12 -9.59 5.79 -7.05
N TYR A 13 -9.61 5.12 -8.21
CA TYR A 13 -9.60 3.67 -8.29
C TYR A 13 -8.32 3.07 -7.68
N ILE A 14 -7.14 3.58 -8.07
CA ILE A 14 -5.86 3.12 -7.52
C ILE A 14 -5.82 3.29 -6.01
N HIS A 15 -6.24 4.45 -5.48
CA HIS A 15 -6.31 4.68 -4.04
C HIS A 15 -7.19 3.66 -3.31
N SER A 16 -8.35 3.34 -3.87
CA SER A 16 -9.26 2.32 -3.33
C SER A 16 -8.60 0.93 -3.31
N GLU A 17 -7.97 0.51 -4.41
CA GLU A 17 -7.31 -0.79 -4.49
C GLU A 17 -6.10 -0.89 -3.54
N LEU A 18 -5.32 0.20 -3.39
CA LEU A 18 -4.24 0.27 -2.41
C LEU A 18 -4.74 0.05 -0.98
N ASN A 19 -5.86 0.67 -0.61
CA ASN A 19 -6.47 0.46 0.71
C ASN A 19 -7.00 -0.97 0.89
N ARG A 20 -7.56 -1.58 -0.16
CA ARG A 20 -7.99 -2.99 -0.12
C ARG A 20 -6.81 -3.93 0.12
N ILE A 21 -5.71 -3.74 -0.62
CA ILE A 21 -4.48 -4.54 -0.45
C ILE A 21 -3.87 -4.32 0.93
N GLU A 22 -3.83 -3.08 1.42
CA GLU A 22 -3.39 -2.74 2.78
C GLU A 22 -4.16 -3.53 3.84
N THR A 23 -5.48 -3.57 3.73
CA THR A 23 -6.35 -4.29 4.67
C THR A 23 -6.13 -5.81 4.59
N MET A 24 -6.00 -6.35 3.37
CA MET A 24 -5.69 -7.78 3.18
C MET A 24 -4.33 -8.15 3.78
N ALA A 25 -3.29 -7.36 3.52
CA ALA A 25 -1.96 -7.58 4.06
C ALA A 25 -1.95 -7.49 5.59
N GLY A 26 -2.70 -6.56 6.19
CA GLY A 26 -2.86 -6.46 7.63
C GLY A 26 -3.56 -7.68 8.25
N THR A 27 -4.63 -8.16 7.61
CA THR A 27 -5.37 -9.37 8.04
C THR A 27 -4.46 -10.59 7.98
N LEU A 28 -3.80 -10.82 6.85
CA LEU A 28 -2.91 -11.97 6.67
C LEU A 28 -1.72 -11.91 7.63
N SER A 29 -1.11 -10.73 7.85
CA SER A 29 -0.01 -10.57 8.83
C SER A 29 -0.43 -10.98 10.24
N THR A 30 -1.68 -10.73 10.60
CA THR A 30 -2.25 -11.14 11.90
C THR A 30 -2.44 -12.67 11.94
N ILE A 31 -2.99 -13.26 10.88
CA ILE A 31 -3.16 -14.72 10.76
C ILE A 31 -1.82 -15.45 10.87
N GLU A 32 -0.78 -15.02 10.15
CA GLU A 32 0.52 -15.71 10.23
C GLU A 32 1.20 -15.56 11.59
N ARG A 33 0.95 -14.45 12.32
CA ARG A 33 1.38 -14.34 13.72
C ARG A 33 0.65 -15.35 14.62
N GLU A 34 -0.63 -15.59 14.39
CA GLU A 34 -1.37 -16.62 15.11
C GLU A 34 -0.86 -18.02 14.77
N HIS A 35 -0.53 -18.29 13.51
CA HIS A 35 0.09 -19.56 13.09
C HIS A 35 1.44 -19.77 13.75
N PHE A 36 2.32 -18.76 13.74
CA PHE A 36 3.59 -18.78 14.46
C PHE A 36 3.40 -19.18 15.92
N ASN A 37 2.53 -18.46 16.64
CA ASN A 37 2.28 -18.72 18.06
C ASN A 37 1.75 -20.15 18.31
N LYS A 38 0.85 -20.64 17.44
CA LYS A 38 0.33 -22.01 17.54
C LYS A 38 1.44 -23.05 17.34
N LEU A 39 2.27 -22.87 16.31
CA LEU A 39 3.33 -23.82 15.97
C LEU A 39 4.43 -23.87 17.02
N THR A 40 4.78 -22.73 17.64
CA THR A 40 5.78 -22.67 18.71
C THR A 40 5.31 -23.30 20.04
N ASN A 41 4.02 -23.59 20.19
CA ASN A 41 3.49 -24.23 21.40
C ASN A 41 3.66 -25.76 21.41
N PHE A 42 4.19 -26.35 20.34
CA PHE A 42 4.43 -27.79 20.24
C PHE A 42 5.94 -28.09 20.33
N ASP A 43 6.32 -29.12 21.09
CA ASP A 43 7.72 -29.57 21.25
C ASP A 43 8.23 -30.42 20.05
N HIS A 44 7.76 -30.12 18.84
CA HIS A 44 8.19 -30.79 17.61
C HIS A 44 9.10 -29.88 16.80
N ARG A 45 10.35 -30.30 16.62
CA ARG A 45 11.38 -29.52 15.90
C ARG A 45 10.96 -29.15 14.47
N GLU A 46 10.24 -30.02 13.78
CA GLU A 46 9.74 -29.75 12.42
C GLU A 46 8.70 -28.60 12.39
N LEU A 47 7.94 -28.41 13.47
CA LEU A 47 6.98 -27.30 13.57
C LEU A 47 7.68 -25.96 13.84
N VAL A 48 8.89 -25.97 14.41
CA VAL A 48 9.68 -24.76 14.66
C VAL A 48 10.13 -24.12 13.35
N ASP A 49 10.58 -24.92 12.38
CA ASP A 49 11.00 -24.40 11.07
C ASP A 49 9.83 -23.76 10.32
N ILE A 50 8.64 -24.40 10.34
CA ILE A 50 7.41 -23.82 9.79
C ILE A 50 7.04 -22.53 10.53
N ALA A 51 7.15 -22.49 11.86
CA ALA A 51 6.88 -21.28 12.63
C ALA A 51 7.77 -20.11 12.17
N VAL A 52 9.06 -20.34 11.93
CA VAL A 52 9.97 -19.31 11.42
C VAL A 52 9.51 -18.78 10.06
N GLU A 53 9.01 -19.65 9.18
CA GLU A 53 8.41 -19.24 7.90
C GLU A 53 7.18 -18.36 8.10
N GLU A 54 6.27 -18.73 9.01
CA GLU A 54 5.08 -17.92 9.33
C GLU A 54 5.45 -16.55 9.92
N GLN A 55 6.45 -16.50 10.78
CA GLN A 55 6.96 -15.24 11.32
C GLN A 55 7.56 -14.34 10.22
N ASN A 56 8.23 -14.94 9.24
CA ASN A 56 8.76 -14.23 8.08
C ASN A 56 7.64 -13.70 7.19
N ALA A 57 6.64 -14.53 6.88
CA ALA A 57 5.47 -14.13 6.11
C ALA A 57 4.72 -12.96 6.79
N ALA A 58 4.49 -13.05 8.10
CA ALA A 58 3.89 -11.97 8.88
C ALA A 58 4.64 -10.64 8.73
N ARG A 59 5.99 -10.67 8.77
CA ARG A 59 6.83 -9.46 8.61
C ARG A 59 6.75 -8.89 7.20
N GLN A 60 6.78 -9.74 6.18
CA GLN A 60 6.66 -9.32 4.78
C GLN A 60 5.30 -8.68 4.51
N LEU A 61 4.22 -9.29 4.99
CA LEU A 61 2.86 -8.75 4.90
C LEU A 61 2.73 -7.41 5.64
N GLY A 62 3.36 -7.27 6.80
CA GLY A 62 3.45 -5.99 7.50
C GLY A 62 4.15 -4.91 6.68
N THR A 63 5.19 -5.28 5.92
CA THR A 63 5.90 -4.37 5.02
C THR A 63 5.03 -3.96 3.84
N ILE A 64 4.35 -4.91 3.20
CA ILE A 64 3.39 -4.65 2.10
C ILE A 64 2.30 -3.69 2.57
N LYS A 65 1.74 -3.90 3.77
CA LYS A 65 0.76 -2.97 4.37
C LYS A 65 1.29 -1.54 4.42
N GLN A 66 2.52 -1.33 4.92
CA GLN A 66 3.12 0.01 4.99
C GLN A 66 3.37 0.61 3.61
N MET A 67 3.79 -0.20 2.64
CA MET A 67 3.97 0.25 1.26
C MET A 67 2.64 0.73 0.65
N CYS A 68 1.55 -0.02 0.85
CA CYS A 68 0.23 0.37 0.38
C CYS A 68 -0.26 1.68 1.01
N LEU A 69 -0.04 1.88 2.33
CA LEU A 69 -0.36 3.15 3.01
C LEU A 69 0.42 4.33 2.42
N ALA A 70 1.73 4.17 2.25
CA ALA A 70 2.58 5.22 1.68
C ALA A 70 2.17 5.57 0.24
N MET A 71 1.86 4.56 -0.58
CA MET A 71 1.36 4.78 -1.94
C MET A 71 -0.01 5.47 -1.95
N ALA A 72 -0.92 5.10 -1.05
CA ALA A 72 -2.23 5.74 -0.94
C ALA A 72 -2.08 7.23 -0.59
N GLN A 73 -1.21 7.57 0.37
CA GLN A 73 -0.88 8.96 0.72
C GLN A 73 -0.31 9.75 -0.47
N GLN A 74 0.57 9.11 -1.26
CA GLN A 74 1.14 9.73 -2.46
C GLN A 74 0.06 9.98 -3.52
N VAL A 75 -0.82 9.01 -3.77
CA VAL A 75 -1.94 9.14 -4.72
C VAL A 75 -2.90 10.24 -4.28
N GLU A 76 -3.19 10.34 -2.99
CA GLU A 76 -4.05 11.40 -2.45
C GLU A 76 -3.41 12.79 -2.60
N SER A 77 -2.10 12.90 -2.36
CA SER A 77 -1.35 14.14 -2.60
C SER A 77 -1.42 14.59 -4.07
N ILE A 78 -1.31 13.62 -4.98
CA ILE A 78 -1.40 13.78 -6.43
C ILE A 78 -2.82 14.24 -6.84
N LYS A 79 -3.88 13.61 -6.31
CA LYS A 79 -5.27 14.03 -6.54
C LYS A 79 -5.52 15.46 -6.08
N ASN A 80 -5.04 15.80 -4.88
CA ASN A 80 -5.19 17.15 -4.32
C ASN A 80 -4.46 18.21 -5.17
N ALA A 81 -3.31 17.88 -5.76
CA ALA A 81 -2.62 18.77 -6.69
C ALA A 81 -3.39 18.99 -8.02
N LEU A 82 -4.10 17.97 -8.53
CA LEU A 82 -5.01 18.15 -9.69
C LEU A 82 -6.14 19.11 -9.35
N GLU A 83 -6.75 18.94 -8.18
CA GLU A 83 -7.91 19.73 -7.77
C GLU A 83 -7.57 21.20 -7.60
N ARG A 84 -6.35 21.50 -7.10
CA ARG A 84 -5.84 22.87 -7.00
C ARG A 84 -5.33 23.45 -8.32
N GLY A 85 -5.28 22.67 -9.41
CA GLY A 85 -4.75 23.10 -10.70
C GLY A 85 -3.23 23.32 -10.72
N GLU A 86 -2.52 22.81 -9.70
CA GLU A 86 -1.05 22.93 -9.55
C GLU A 86 -0.31 21.91 -10.44
N TRP A 87 -1.03 20.89 -10.91
CA TRP A 87 -0.50 19.89 -11.82
C TRP A 87 -0.44 20.45 -13.25
N GLY A 88 0.75 20.89 -13.66
CA GLY A 88 1.04 21.39 -15.02
C GLY A 88 1.53 22.85 -15.10
N GLY A 89 1.71 23.53 -13.97
CA GLY A 89 2.13 24.93 -13.93
C GLY A 89 3.65 25.17 -13.91
N ARG A 90 4.37 24.86 -14.99
CA ARG A 90 5.72 25.44 -15.21
C ARG A 90 6.03 25.88 -16.66
N SER A 91 5.09 25.78 -17.61
CA SER A 91 5.43 25.98 -19.04
C SER A 91 4.97 27.29 -19.70
N LYS A 92 4.58 28.34 -18.95
CA LYS A 92 4.06 29.59 -19.59
C LYS A 92 4.60 30.92 -19.02
N ARG A 93 5.78 30.93 -18.37
CA ARG A 93 6.37 32.19 -17.85
C ARG A 93 7.76 32.56 -18.39
N ASP A 94 8.27 31.86 -19.41
CA ASP A 94 9.61 32.13 -19.97
C ASP A 94 9.62 32.72 -21.41
N GLU A 95 8.48 33.17 -21.95
CA GLU A 95 8.42 33.77 -23.31
C GLU A 95 8.29 35.30 -23.36
N THR A 96 8.56 35.99 -22.25
CA THR A 96 8.69 37.45 -22.25
C THR A 96 9.92 37.86 -21.47
N HIS A 97 11.07 37.82 -22.12
CA HIS A 97 12.18 38.76 -21.94
C HIS A 97 13.14 38.71 -23.12
#